data_AF-A0A948QZM2-F1
#
_entry.id   AF-A0A948QZM2-F1
#
_cell.length_a   1.000
_cell.length_b   1.000
_cell.length_c   1.000
_cell.angle_alpha   90.00
_cell.angle_beta   90.00
_cell.angle_gamma   90.00
#
_symmetry.space_group_name_H-M   'P 1'
#
loop_
_entity.id
_entity.type
_entity.pdbx_description
1 polymer ?
#
loop_
_entity_poly.entity_id
_entity_poly.type
_entity_poly.pdbx_seq_one_letter_code
_entity_poly.pdbx_strand_id
1 'polypeptide(L)'
;MAVESQDSRAKAGIYQDNGECGLLDVWRDGLYRVHFAVEGRAVEESGEALVVLREGSIFGSDKFGGVFEGQLVVRPSGRGAGLRLQVRVPPGGVLVTGKRVGFEECVVDVSGELSHEDQEFGGICELLGERLVVKFRYIGILG
;
A
#
# COMPACT_ATOMS: atom_id res chain seq x y z
N MET A 1 -57.00 29.25 19.41
CA MET A 1 -56.77 29.17 17.95
C MET A 1 -55.47 28.41 17.76
N ALA A 2 -55.59 27.15 17.39
CA ALA A 2 -54.48 26.33 16.95
C ALA A 2 -54.21 26.64 15.48
N VAL A 3 -52.94 26.69 15.07
CA VAL A 3 -52.49 26.13 13.79
C VAL A 3 -51.09 25.58 14.02
N GLU A 4 -51.02 24.25 14.06
CA GLU A 4 -49.81 23.46 13.85
C GLU A 4 -49.32 23.65 12.41
N SER A 5 -48.00 23.64 12.22
CA SER A 5 -47.44 22.97 11.04
C SER A 5 -46.12 22.30 11.39
N GLN A 6 -46.18 20.97 11.47
CA GLN A 6 -45.12 20.01 11.14
C GLN A 6 -44.58 20.36 9.73
N ASP A 7 -43.36 20.06 9.28
CA ASP A 7 -42.50 18.88 9.33
C ASP A 7 -41.23 19.36 8.55
N SER A 8 -39.97 19.07 8.86
CA SER A 8 -39.36 17.77 8.56
C SER A 8 -37.84 17.81 8.79
N ARG A 9 -37.39 16.82 9.56
CA ARG A 9 -36.11 16.11 9.56
C ARG A 9 -34.89 16.75 8.85
N ALA A 10 -33.91 17.15 9.66
CA ALA A 10 -32.58 16.56 9.61
C ALA A 10 -31.95 16.67 11.01
N LYS A 11 -31.98 15.57 11.78
CA LYS A 11 -31.12 15.44 12.96
C LYS A 11 -29.69 15.38 12.43
N ALA A 12 -28.97 16.49 12.53
CA ALA A 12 -27.52 16.47 12.48
C ALA A 12 -27.05 15.59 13.65
N GLY A 13 -26.70 14.34 13.34
CA GLY A 13 -25.97 13.50 14.26
C GLY A 13 -24.65 14.19 14.54
N ILE A 14 -24.56 14.79 15.73
CA ILE A 14 -23.30 15.24 16.30
C ILE A 14 -22.51 13.96 16.55
N TYR A 15 -21.67 13.57 15.60
CA TYR A 15 -20.52 12.75 15.92
C TYR A 15 -19.60 13.66 16.73
N GLN A 16 -19.61 13.45 18.04
CA GLN A 16 -18.64 14.06 18.93
C GLN A 16 -17.27 13.53 18.52
N ASP A 17 -16.51 14.38 17.86
CA ASP A 17 -15.09 14.21 17.58
C ASP A 17 -14.33 14.28 18.91
N ASN A 18 -14.21 13.11 19.55
CA ASN A 18 -13.39 12.93 20.73
C ASN A 18 -11.92 12.75 20.32
N GLY A 19 -11.31 13.75 19.66
CA GLY A 19 -9.86 14.05 19.71
C GLY A 19 -8.83 12.94 19.46
N GLU A 20 -9.25 11.75 19.04
CA GLU A 20 -8.46 10.56 18.73
C GLU A 20 -8.82 10.11 17.30
N CYS A 21 -8.77 11.04 16.36
CA CYS A 21 -8.91 10.70 14.94
C CYS A 21 -7.65 9.98 14.46
N GLY A 22 -7.63 8.65 14.64
CA GLY A 22 -7.26 7.69 13.60
C GLY A 22 -5.84 7.74 13.04
N LEU A 23 -4.82 7.48 13.87
CA LEU A 23 -3.47 7.16 13.38
C LEU A 23 -3.45 5.95 12.40
N LEU A 24 -4.47 5.10 12.45
CA LEU A 24 -4.70 3.96 11.55
C LEU A 24 -5.65 4.27 10.38
N ASP A 25 -6.33 5.42 10.34
CA ASP A 25 -7.25 5.75 9.23
C ASP A 25 -6.54 6.10 7.91
N VAL A 26 -5.25 6.42 8.03
CA VAL A 26 -4.34 6.68 6.92
C VAL A 26 -3.97 5.36 6.23
N TRP A 27 -3.56 4.34 6.98
CA TRP A 27 -3.15 3.04 6.44
C TRP A 27 -4.24 2.00 6.65
N ARG A 28 -5.20 1.95 5.73
CA ARG A 28 -6.42 1.14 5.87
C ARG A 28 -6.18 -0.32 5.53
N ASP A 29 -6.81 -1.21 6.29
CA ASP A 29 -6.95 -2.59 5.85
C ASP A 29 -7.77 -2.65 4.55
N GLY A 30 -7.31 -3.44 3.58
CA GLY A 30 -7.89 -3.40 2.25
C GLY A 30 -7.06 -4.01 1.15
N LEU A 31 -7.57 -3.82 -0.06
CA LEU A 31 -6.92 -4.10 -1.32
C LEU A 31 -6.25 -2.82 -1.85
N TYR A 32 -5.05 -2.99 -2.35
CA TYR A 32 -4.20 -1.95 -2.90
C TYR A 32 -3.68 -2.37 -4.26
N ARG A 33 -3.73 -1.43 -5.21
CA ARG A 33 -2.91 -1.49 -6.42
C ARG A 33 -1.56 -0.89 -6.11
N VAL A 34 -0.49 -1.61 -6.40
CA VAL A 34 0.89 -1.15 -6.16
C VAL A 34 1.60 -0.99 -7.48
N HIS A 35 2.09 0.21 -7.75
CA HIS A 35 2.98 0.49 -8.86
C HIS A 35 4.41 0.59 -8.34
N PHE A 36 5.37 0.02 -9.06
CA PHE A 36 6.78 0.08 -8.68
C PHE A 36 7.68 0.20 -9.91
N ALA A 37 8.73 0.99 -9.81
CA ALA A 37 9.70 1.19 -10.89
C ALA A 37 11.08 1.48 -10.30
N VAL A 38 12.15 1.16 -11.03
CA VAL A 38 13.49 1.63 -10.66
C VAL A 38 13.54 3.15 -10.81
N GLU A 39 14.08 3.84 -9.81
CA GLU A 39 14.22 5.29 -9.81
C GLU A 39 14.98 5.78 -11.04
N GLY A 40 14.42 6.77 -11.74
CA GLY A 40 15.02 7.34 -12.95
C GLY A 40 14.82 6.53 -14.24
N ARG A 41 14.13 5.39 -14.21
CA ARG A 41 13.75 4.63 -15.41
C ARG A 41 12.38 5.04 -15.95
N ALA A 42 12.13 4.69 -17.22
CA ALA A 42 10.89 5.02 -17.91
C ALA A 42 9.69 4.24 -17.31
N VAL A 43 8.47 4.77 -17.49
CA VAL A 43 7.24 4.19 -16.93
C VAL A 43 6.93 2.81 -17.54
N GLU A 44 7.34 2.59 -18.79
CA GLU A 44 7.20 1.31 -19.49
C GLU A 44 8.02 0.18 -18.87
N GLU A 45 9.01 0.51 -18.04
CA GLU A 45 9.83 -0.43 -17.26
C GLU A 45 9.30 -0.61 -15.82
N SER A 46 8.06 -0.18 -15.55
CA SER A 46 7.40 -0.36 -14.26
C SER A 46 6.69 -1.71 -14.15
N GLY A 47 6.53 -2.17 -12.92
CA GLY A 47 5.68 -3.27 -12.54
C GLY A 47 4.41 -2.80 -11.83
N GLU A 48 3.43 -3.70 -11.78
CA GLU A 48 2.19 -3.51 -11.05
C GLU A 48 1.83 -4.80 -10.30
N ALA A 49 1.38 -4.66 -9.06
CA ALA A 49 0.92 -5.75 -8.21
C ALA A 49 -0.42 -5.42 -7.55
N LEU A 50 -1.13 -6.48 -7.18
CA LEU A 50 -2.29 -6.42 -6.29
C LEU A 50 -1.84 -6.87 -4.90
N VAL A 51 -2.13 -6.07 -3.90
CA VAL A 51 -1.69 -6.27 -2.51
C VAL A 51 -2.87 -6.18 -1.56
N VAL A 52 -2.93 -7.09 -0.60
CA VAL A 52 -3.75 -7.04 0.61
C VAL A 52 -2.89 -6.47 1.74
N LEU A 53 -3.41 -5.45 2.42
CA LEU A 53 -2.91 -4.98 3.71
C LEU A 53 -3.94 -5.36 4.77
N ARG A 54 -3.50 -6.06 5.82
CA ARG A 54 -4.35 -6.40 6.96
C ARG A 54 -3.55 -6.42 8.25
N GLU A 55 -3.94 -5.60 9.21
CA GLU A 55 -3.30 -5.53 10.54
C GLU A 55 -1.77 -5.36 10.43
N GLY A 56 -1.32 -4.51 9.49
CA GLY A 56 0.09 -4.28 9.21
C GLY A 56 0.80 -5.38 8.40
N SER A 57 0.15 -6.50 8.12
CA SER A 57 0.69 -7.56 7.26
C SER A 57 0.38 -7.29 5.79
N ILE A 58 1.36 -7.53 4.92
CA ILE A 58 1.26 -7.36 3.48
C ILE A 58 1.37 -8.72 2.79
N PHE A 59 0.42 -8.99 1.89
CA PHE A 59 0.45 -10.13 0.98
C PHE A 59 0.03 -9.69 -0.42
N GLY A 60 0.70 -10.15 -1.47
CA GLY A 60 0.28 -9.80 -2.81
C GLY A 60 0.99 -10.57 -3.90
N SER A 61 0.63 -10.26 -5.13
CA SER A 61 1.29 -10.81 -6.31
C SER A 61 1.23 -9.85 -7.49
N ASP A 62 2.17 -10.01 -8.42
CA ASP A 62 2.15 -9.34 -9.71
C ASP A 62 1.65 -10.28 -10.82
N LYS A 63 1.48 -9.71 -12.02
CA LYS A 63 1.01 -10.45 -13.20
C LYS A 63 2.02 -11.48 -13.73
N PHE A 64 3.27 -11.45 -13.26
CA PHE A 64 4.36 -12.33 -13.70
C PHE A 64 4.60 -13.48 -12.71
N GLY A 65 3.81 -13.57 -11.63
CA GLY A 65 3.89 -14.64 -10.64
C GLY A 65 4.86 -14.35 -9.50
N GLY A 66 5.39 -13.13 -9.39
CA GLY A 66 6.10 -12.69 -8.19
C GLY A 66 5.14 -12.59 -7.01
N VAL A 67 5.51 -13.15 -5.87
CA VAL A 67 4.72 -13.14 -4.62
C VAL A 67 5.42 -12.28 -3.58
N PHE A 68 4.66 -11.39 -2.94
CA PHE A 68 5.15 -10.46 -1.93
C PHE A 68 4.53 -10.83 -0.57
N GLU A 69 5.36 -10.93 0.47
CA GLU A 69 4.91 -11.14 1.84
C GLU A 69 5.73 -10.26 2.78
N GLY A 70 5.10 -9.62 3.76
CA GLY A 70 5.86 -8.90 4.77
C GLY A 70 5.01 -8.01 5.66
N GLN A 71 5.61 -6.90 6.09
CA GLN A 71 5.08 -6.06 7.14
C GLN A 71 5.22 -4.57 6.81
N LEU A 72 4.21 -3.83 7.20
CA LEU A 72 4.15 -2.38 7.22
C LEU A 72 4.09 -1.91 8.68
N VAL A 73 5.10 -1.15 9.11
CA VAL A 73 5.17 -0.63 10.47
C VAL A 73 4.93 0.87 10.43
N VAL A 74 3.71 1.29 10.77
CA VAL A 74 3.34 2.71 10.83
C VAL A 74 4.12 3.39 11.96
N ARG A 75 4.73 4.54 11.64
CA ARG A 75 5.47 5.33 12.64
C ARG A 75 4.51 5.90 13.69
N PRO A 76 4.97 6.19 14.91
CA PRO A 76 4.14 6.81 15.94
C PRO A 76 3.48 8.14 15.53
N SER A 77 4.09 8.85 14.57
CA SER A 77 3.56 10.09 14.02
C SER A 77 2.44 9.91 12.98
N GLY A 78 2.21 8.67 12.49
CA GLY A 78 1.19 8.35 11.47
C GLY A 78 1.49 8.79 10.05
N ARG A 79 2.46 9.70 9.87
CA ARG A 79 2.78 10.32 8.58
C ARG A 79 3.66 9.46 7.67
N GLY A 80 4.18 8.36 8.17
CA GLY A 80 4.98 7.44 7.38
C GLY A 80 5.01 6.05 7.97
N ALA A 81 5.51 5.10 7.20
CA ALA A 81 5.61 3.71 7.57
C ALA A 81 6.91 3.10 7.05
N GLY A 82 7.51 2.22 7.86
CA GLY A 82 8.58 1.34 7.39
C GLY A 82 7.98 0.15 6.66
N LEU A 83 8.51 -0.16 5.48
CA LEU A 83 8.13 -1.32 4.69
C LEU A 83 9.24 -2.38 4.76
N ARG A 84 8.87 -3.63 4.99
CA ARG A 84 9.77 -4.79 4.84
C ARG A 84 9.02 -5.92 4.17
N LEU A 85 9.45 -6.34 2.99
CA LEU A 85 8.86 -7.42 2.22
C LEU A 85 9.91 -8.45 1.83
N GLN A 86 9.49 -9.70 1.72
CA GLN A 86 10.14 -10.74 0.96
C GLN A 86 9.40 -10.91 -0.35
N VAL A 87 10.14 -10.97 -1.44
CA VAL A 87 9.62 -11.23 -2.77
C VAL A 87 10.14 -12.57 -3.24
N ARG A 88 9.22 -13.52 -3.44
CA ARG A 88 9.51 -14.80 -4.08
C ARG A 88 9.33 -14.63 -5.57
N VAL A 89 10.40 -14.89 -6.31
CA VAL A 89 10.45 -14.78 -7.76
C VAL A 89 10.58 -16.19 -8.34
N PRO A 90 9.68 -16.58 -9.25
CA PRO A 90 9.70 -17.91 -9.82
C PRO A 90 10.98 -18.16 -10.65
N PRO A 91 11.35 -19.44 -10.87
CA PRO A 91 12.44 -19.82 -11.75
C PRO A 91 12.39 -19.12 -13.11
N GLY A 92 13.52 -18.59 -13.57
CA GLY A 92 13.63 -17.90 -14.85
C GLY A 92 12.98 -16.51 -14.90
N GLY A 93 12.35 -16.07 -13.80
CA GLY A 93 11.72 -14.76 -13.68
C GLY A 93 12.72 -13.61 -13.85
N VAL A 94 12.20 -12.40 -14.07
CA VAL A 94 13.01 -11.19 -14.23
C VAL A 94 12.47 -10.13 -13.28
N LEU A 95 13.35 -9.61 -12.43
CA LEU A 95 13.03 -8.50 -11.53
C LEU A 95 12.80 -7.21 -12.34
N VAL A 96 12.08 -6.25 -11.76
CA VAL A 96 11.91 -4.90 -12.34
C VAL A 96 13.25 -4.19 -12.61
N THR A 97 14.31 -4.60 -11.91
CA THR A 97 15.68 -4.15 -12.14
C THR A 97 16.30 -4.64 -13.46
N GLY A 98 15.66 -5.62 -14.11
CA GLY A 98 16.17 -6.34 -15.28
C GLY A 98 17.04 -7.55 -14.92
N LYS A 99 17.33 -7.78 -13.62
CA LYS A 99 18.10 -8.94 -13.17
C LYS A 99 17.27 -10.22 -13.32
N ARG A 100 17.85 -11.22 -13.99
CA ARG A 100 17.22 -12.53 -14.21
C ARG A 100 17.47 -13.46 -13.03
N VAL A 101 16.43 -14.15 -12.59
CA VAL A 101 16.50 -15.24 -11.62
C VAL A 101 16.90 -16.53 -12.35
N GLY A 102 17.73 -17.33 -11.67
CA GLY A 102 18.25 -18.59 -12.20
C GLY A 102 17.19 -19.67 -12.35
N PHE A 103 17.62 -20.93 -12.38
CA PHE A 103 16.74 -22.09 -12.56
C PHE A 103 15.95 -22.48 -11.30
N GLU A 104 16.20 -21.81 -10.17
CA GLU A 104 15.53 -22.04 -8.90
C GLU A 104 14.74 -20.78 -8.49
N GLU A 105 13.77 -20.96 -7.58
CA GLU A 105 13.09 -19.82 -6.94
C GLU A 105 14.12 -18.95 -6.22
N CYS A 106 13.95 -17.64 -6.31
CA CYS A 106 14.77 -16.68 -5.59
C CYS A 106 13.90 -15.89 -4.62
N VAL A 107 14.37 -15.73 -3.38
CA VAL A 107 13.76 -14.84 -2.39
C VAL A 107 14.65 -13.62 -2.23
N VAL A 108 14.08 -12.43 -2.40
CA VAL A 108 14.78 -11.16 -2.26
C VAL A 108 14.06 -10.25 -1.28
N ASP A 109 14.83 -9.54 -0.45
CA ASP A 109 14.28 -8.58 0.49
C ASP A 109 14.07 -7.23 -0.19
N VAL A 110 12.96 -6.58 0.17
CA VAL A 110 12.65 -5.19 -0.17
C VAL A 110 12.40 -4.44 1.12
N SER A 111 13.10 -3.33 1.32
CA SER A 111 12.90 -2.48 2.50
C SER A 111 12.87 -1.01 2.13
N GLY A 112 12.06 -0.23 2.82
CA GLY A 112 12.00 1.20 2.54
C GLY A 112 11.14 1.97 3.50
N GLU A 113 10.96 3.24 3.16
CA GLU A 113 10.09 4.15 3.90
C GLU A 113 9.03 4.71 2.95
N LEU A 114 7.80 4.70 3.43
CA LEU A 114 6.65 5.26 2.74
C LEU A 114 6.15 6.48 3.51
N SER A 115 5.75 7.51 2.78
CA SER A 115 4.99 8.65 3.28
C SER A 115 3.60 8.65 2.67
N HIS A 116 2.68 9.35 3.31
CA HIS A 116 1.35 9.63 2.78
C HIS A 116 1.30 11.06 2.26
N GLU A 117 1.07 11.22 0.95
CA GLU A 117 0.85 12.51 0.30
C GLU A 117 -0.31 12.36 -0.70
N ASP A 118 -1.27 13.29 -0.66
CA ASP A 118 -2.36 13.39 -1.64
C ASP A 118 -3.15 12.09 -1.94
N GLN A 119 -3.48 11.30 -0.90
CA GLN A 119 -4.24 10.04 -0.97
C GLN A 119 -3.51 8.86 -1.64
N GLU A 120 -2.23 9.03 -1.99
CA GLU A 120 -1.34 7.94 -2.38
C GLU A 120 -0.32 7.71 -1.25
N PHE A 121 0.01 6.44 -1.02
CA PHE A 121 1.16 6.12 -0.18
C PHE A 121 2.31 5.82 -1.09
N GLY A 122 3.43 6.49 -0.92
CA GLY A 122 4.55 6.31 -1.81
C GLY A 122 5.86 6.50 -1.11
N GLY A 123 6.92 6.01 -1.72
CA GLY A 123 8.24 6.18 -1.16
C GLY A 123 9.31 5.48 -1.95
N ILE A 124 10.49 5.44 -1.35
CA ILE A 124 11.65 4.77 -1.91
C ILE A 124 11.92 3.50 -1.12
N CYS A 125 12.04 2.40 -1.85
CA CYS A 125 12.47 1.11 -1.32
C CYS A 125 13.78 0.69 -1.98
N GLU A 126 14.50 -0.21 -1.34
CA GLU A 126 15.71 -0.82 -1.88
C GLU A 126 15.41 -2.28 -2.25
N LEU A 127 15.89 -2.69 -3.42
CA LEU A 127 15.88 -4.07 -3.90
C LEU A 127 17.24 -4.40 -4.52
N LEU A 128 17.99 -5.30 -3.90
CA LEU A 128 19.32 -5.71 -4.39
C LEU A 128 20.25 -4.53 -4.71
N GLY A 129 20.25 -3.50 -3.85
CA GLY A 129 21.03 -2.27 -4.00
C GLY A 129 20.46 -1.25 -5.00
N GLU A 130 19.33 -1.52 -5.65
CA GLU A 130 18.64 -0.56 -6.52
C GLU A 130 17.50 0.13 -5.80
N ARG A 131 17.33 1.44 -6.06
CA ARG A 131 16.24 2.23 -5.49
C ARG A 131 14.99 2.08 -6.36
N LEU A 132 13.89 1.69 -5.73
CA LEU A 132 12.58 1.57 -6.32
C LEU A 132 11.68 2.70 -5.83
N VAL A 133 11.03 3.39 -6.75
CA VAL A 133 9.86 4.22 -6.43
C VAL A 133 8.68 3.27 -6.33
N VAL A 134 8.00 3.27 -5.19
CA VAL A 134 6.78 2.47 -4.97
C VAL A 134 5.61 3.38 -4.65
N LYS A 135 4.42 3.02 -5.14
CA LYS A 135 3.16 3.73 -4.90
C LYS A 135 2.02 2.76 -4.66
N PHE A 136 1.33 2.92 -3.55
CA PHE A 136 0.17 2.15 -3.14
C PHE A 136 -1.07 3.02 -3.29
N ARG A 137 -2.04 2.50 -4.02
CA ARG A 137 -3.36 3.11 -4.21
C ARG A 137 -4.43 2.19 -3.67
N TYR A 138 -5.21 2.67 -2.71
CA TYR A 138 -6.34 1.93 -2.16
C TYR A 138 -7.41 1.69 -3.23
N ILE A 139 -7.92 0.46 -3.34
CA ILE A 139 -8.93 0.10 -4.35
C ILE A 139 -10.15 -0.62 -3.77
N GLY A 140 -10.17 -1.00 -2.49
CA GLY A 140 -11.35 -1.59 -1.87
C GLY A 140 -11.14 -2.17 -0.48
N ILE A 141 -12.25 -2.44 0.21
CA ILE A 141 -12.27 -3.11 1.51
C ILE A 141 -12.04 -4.62 1.37
N LEU A 142 -11.58 -5.25 2.44
CA LEU A 142 -11.68 -6.70 2.62
C LEU A 142 -13.09 -7.01 3.15
N GLY A 143 -13.76 -7.98 2.54
CA GLY A 143 -15.09 -8.43 2.96
C GLY A 143 -15.06 -9.46 4.09
#